data_AF-A0A0Q4JED1-F1
#
_entry.id   AF-A0A0Q4JED1-F1
#
_cell.length_a   1.000
_cell.length_b   1.000
_cell.length_c   1.000
_cell.angle_alpha   90.00
_cell.angle_beta   90.00
_cell.angle_gamma   90.00
#
_symmetry.space_group_name_H-M   'P 1'
#
loop_
_entity.id
_entity.type
_entity.pdbx_description
1 polymer ?
#
loop_
_entity_poly.entity_id
_entity_poly.type
_entity_poly.pdbx_seq_one_letter_code
_entity_poly.pdbx_strand_id
1 'polypeptide(L)' 'MSLLLMLAAMTAQAPVPTPPARKPPAERQCRKMPAPTGSRLGSVRECRTAEEWAAIDKEADRDLTDLRGRTARQN' A
#
# COMPACT_ATOMS: atom_id res chain seq x y z
N MET A 1 38.28 11.37 -59.84
CA MET A 1 37.93 12.23 -58.69
C MET A 1 36.69 11.63 -58.03
N SER A 2 36.88 10.66 -57.14
CA SER A 2 35.80 9.87 -56.53
C SER A 2 35.96 9.89 -55.02
N LEU A 3 35.26 10.78 -54.31
CA LEU A 3 35.34 10.84 -52.85
C LEU A 3 34.19 11.65 -52.22
N LEU A 4 32.93 11.42 -52.64
CA LEU A 4 31.78 12.20 -52.15
C LEU A 4 30.55 11.35 -51.74
N LEU A 5 30.71 10.05 -51.45
CA LEU A 5 29.57 9.14 -51.25
C LEU A 5 29.50 8.40 -49.90
N MET A 6 30.26 8.81 -48.87
CA MET A 6 30.33 8.08 -47.58
C MET A 6 29.86 8.90 -46.37
N LEU A 7 28.72 9.59 -46.46
CA LEU A 7 28.19 10.35 -45.30
C LEU A 7 26.67 10.20 -45.12
N ALA A 8 26.16 8.98 -45.23
CA ALA A 8 24.73 8.71 -45.07
C ALA A 8 24.48 7.40 -44.31
N ALA A 9 24.77 7.34 -43.01
CA ALA A 9 24.17 6.36 -42.08
C ALA A 9 24.68 6.57 -40.63
N MET A 10 24.36 7.69 -40.00
CA MET A 10 24.31 7.76 -38.53
C MET A 10 22.86 7.96 -38.13
N THR A 11 22.10 6.88 -38.21
CA THR A 11 20.75 6.81 -37.63
C THR A 11 20.92 6.67 -36.11
N ALA A 12 20.75 7.80 -35.41
CA ALA A 12 20.64 7.83 -33.96
C ALA A 12 19.43 6.98 -33.54
N GLN A 13 19.68 5.78 -33.02
CA GLN A 13 18.65 4.97 -32.37
C GLN A 13 18.26 5.66 -31.08
N ALA A 14 17.08 6.28 -31.05
CA ALA A 14 16.51 6.80 -29.82
C ALA A 14 16.20 5.63 -28.87
N PRO A 15 16.57 5.71 -27.58
CA PRO A 15 16.25 4.66 -26.62
C PRO A 15 14.73 4.53 -26.49
N VAL A 16 14.24 3.31 -26.70
CA VAL A 16 12.83 2.96 -26.56
C VAL A 16 12.43 3.14 -25.09
N PRO A 17 11.34 3.87 -24.78
CA PRO A 17 10.88 4.02 -23.40
C PRO A 17 10.54 2.66 -22.82
N THR A 18 11.29 2.25 -21.80
CA THR A 18 11.05 0.99 -21.09
C THR A 18 9.76 1.14 -20.27
N PRO A 19 8.77 0.24 -20.41
CA PRO A 19 7.56 0.31 -19.60
C PRO A 19 7.92 0.23 -18.11
N PRO A 20 7.28 1.04 -17.25
CA PRO A 20 7.58 1.03 -15.82
C PRO A 20 7.31 -0.36 -15.24
N ALA A 21 8.26 -0.87 -14.47
CA ALA A 21 8.12 -2.15 -13.79
C ALA A 21 6.83 -2.16 -12.97
N ARG A 22 5.90 -3.05 -13.32
CA ARG A 22 4.65 -3.24 -12.58
C ARG A 22 5.02 -3.81 -11.21
N LYS A 23 4.79 -3.03 -10.14
CA LYS A 23 4.91 -3.56 -8.76
C LYS A 23 3.93 -4.74 -8.60
N PRO A 24 4.33 -5.82 -7.92
CA PRO A 24 3.43 -6.93 -7.65
C PRO A 24 2.22 -6.43 -6.84
N PRO A 25 1.02 -7.02 -7.05
CA PRO A 25 -0.16 -6.65 -6.29
C PRO A 25 0.10 -6.87 -4.80
N ALA A 26 -0.21 -5.88 -3.98
CA ALA A 26 -0.03 -5.98 -2.53
C ALA A 26 -0.90 -7.12 -1.97
N GLU A 27 -0.28 -7.99 -1.18
CA GLU A 27 -0.97 -9.10 -0.53
C GLU A 27 -1.99 -8.57 0.48
N ARG A 28 -3.21 -9.13 0.42
CA ARG A 28 -4.32 -8.74 1.29
C ARG A 28 -4.55 -9.81 2.35
N GLN A 29 -4.58 -9.40 3.61
CA GLN A 29 -4.93 -10.25 4.74
C GLN A 29 -6.38 -9.97 5.16
N CYS A 30 -7.17 -11.03 5.30
CA CYS A 30 -8.56 -10.93 5.74
C CYS A 30 -8.71 -11.25 7.23
N ARG A 31 -9.15 -10.29 8.03
CA ARG A 31 -9.44 -10.47 9.47
C ARG A 31 -10.95 -10.43 9.73
N LYS A 32 -11.40 -11.13 10.76
CA LYS A 32 -12.81 -11.15 11.20
C LYS A 32 -13.02 -9.97 12.14
N MET A 33 -13.88 -9.04 11.75
CA MET A 33 -14.21 -7.86 12.54
C MET A 33 -15.40 -8.16 13.47
N PRO A 34 -15.35 -7.71 14.73
CA PRO A 34 -16.50 -7.82 15.62
C PRO A 34 -17.66 -7.02 15.01
N ALA A 35 -18.86 -7.58 15.11
CA ALA A 35 -20.05 -6.84 14.72
C ALA A 35 -20.25 -5.66 15.69
N PRO A 36 -20.64 -4.48 15.18
CA PRO A 36 -20.99 -3.37 16.07
C PRO A 36 -22.14 -3.78 16.98
N THR A 37 -22.13 -3.28 18.22
CA THR A 37 -23.11 -3.63 19.25
C THR A 37 -24.53 -3.36 18.76
N GLY A 38 -25.42 -4.35 18.90
CA GLY A 38 -26.81 -4.26 18.43
C GLY A 38 -27.01 -4.62 16.95
N SER A 39 -25.95 -4.97 16.22
CA SER A 39 -26.07 -5.47 14.85
C SER A 39 -26.74 -6.86 14.82
N ARG A 40 -27.73 -7.02 13.93
CA ARG A 40 -28.30 -8.33 13.57
C ARG A 40 -27.41 -9.11 12.62
N LEU A 41 -26.53 -8.42 11.90
CA LEU A 41 -25.52 -9.05 11.07
C LEU A 41 -24.37 -9.48 11.96
N GLY A 42 -23.99 -10.76 11.85
CA GLY A 42 -22.82 -11.31 12.53
C GLY A 42 -21.53 -10.62 12.10
N SER A 43 -20.41 -11.07 12.66
CA SER A 43 -19.08 -10.59 12.30
C SER A 43 -18.82 -10.56 10.79
N VAL A 44 -18.26 -9.46 10.30
CA VAL A 44 -17.89 -9.28 8.89
C VAL A 44 -16.41 -9.61 8.72
N ARG A 45 -15.99 -10.10 7.55
CA ARG A 45 -14.56 -10.24 7.21
C ARG A 45 -14.13 -9.04 6.39
N GLU A 46 -13.10 -8.34 6.86
CA GLU A 46 -12.47 -7.25 6.12
C GLU A 46 -11.10 -7.68 5.61
N CYS A 47 -10.81 -7.41 4.34
CA CYS A 47 -9.53 -7.73 3.70
C CYS A 47 -8.78 -6.44 3.39
N ARG A 48 -7.62 -6.27 4.02
CA ARG A 48 -6.77 -5.09 3.92
C ARG A 48 -5.32 -5.49 3.70
N THR A 49 -4.47 -4.56 3.24
CA THR A 49 -3.02 -4.80 3.12
C THR A 49 -2.38 -4.87 4.50
N ALA A 50 -1.13 -5.37 4.56
CA ALA A 50 -0.37 -5.37 5.81
C ALA A 50 -0.16 -3.96 6.39
N GLU A 51 0.05 -2.97 5.51
CA GLU A 51 0.24 -1.56 5.89
C GLU A 51 -1.03 -0.96 6.51
N GLU A 52 -2.19 -1.26 5.92
CA GLU A 52 -3.49 -0.83 6.44
C GLU A 52 -3.80 -1.45 7.79
N TRP A 53 -3.50 -2.75 7.98
CA TRP A 53 -3.66 -3.39 9.29
C TRP A 53 -2.73 -2.79 10.34
N ALA A 54 -1.47 -2.51 9.99
CA ALA A 54 -0.53 -1.87 10.90
C ALA A 54 -1.01 -0.47 11.35
N ALA A 55 -1.68 0.28 10.48
CA ALA A 55 -2.28 1.57 10.82
C ALA A 55 -3.42 1.42 11.85
N ILE A 56 -4.31 0.45 11.64
CA ILE A 56 -5.44 0.17 12.55
C ILE A 56 -4.93 -0.31 13.91
N ASP A 57 -3.99 -1.24 13.92
CA ASP A 57 -3.42 -1.79 15.15
C ASP A 57 -2.73 -0.68 15.96
N LYS A 58 -2.07 0.28 15.29
CA LYS A 58 -1.45 1.45 15.92
C LYS A 58 -2.47 2.44 16.50
N GLU A 59 -3.61 2.63 15.85
CA GLU A 59 -4.68 3.49 16.35
C GLU A 59 -5.33 2.87 17.60
N ALA A 60 -5.62 1.58 17.56
CA ALA A 60 -6.16 0.85 18.70
C ALA A 60 -5.24 0.89 19.94
N ASP A 61 -3.91 0.79 19.77
CA ASP A 61 -2.96 0.88 20.88
C ASP A 61 -2.92 2.27 21.54
N ARG A 62 -3.06 3.33 20.74
CA ARG A 62 -3.14 4.71 21.25
C ARG A 62 -4.39 4.91 22.10
N ASP A 63 -5.53 4.41 21.65
CA ASP A 63 -6.79 4.51 22.39
C ASP A 63 -6.71 3.78 23.73
N LEU A 64 -6.14 2.56 23.74
CA LEU A 64 -5.92 1.80 24.98
C LEU A 64 -4.98 2.53 25.95
N THR A 65 -3.93 3.17 25.42
CA THR A 65 -2.99 3.95 26.23
C THR A 65 -3.66 5.18 26.85
N ASP A 66 -4.48 5.89 26.09
CA ASP A 66 -5.24 7.04 26.61
C ASP A 66 -6.23 6.62 27.70
N LEU A 67 -7.00 5.55 27.48
CA LEU A 67 -7.93 5.00 28.46
C LEU A 67 -7.22 4.62 29.77
N ARG A 68 -6.08 3.92 29.69
CA ARG A 68 -5.25 3.58 30.86
C ARG A 68 -4.77 4.82 31.60
N GLY A 69 -4.31 5.84 30.88
CA GLY A 69 -3.87 7.11 31.46
C GLY A 69 -4.98 7.83 32.22
N ARG A 70 -6.22 7.80 31.71
CA ARG A 70 -7.39 8.39 32.38
C ARG A 70 -7.78 7.63 33.65
N THR A 71 -7.78 6.29 33.61
CA THR A 71 -8.10 5.48 34.79
C THR A 71 -7.05 5.66 35.88
N ALA A 72 -5.76 5.76 35.53
CA ALA A 72 -4.68 5.94 36.50
C ALA A 72 -4.73 7.29 37.25
N ARG A 73 -5.36 8.33 36.68
CA ARG A 73 -5.51 9.66 37.32
C ARG A 73 -6.74 9.76 38.23
N GLN A 74 -7.64 8.78 38.20
CA GLN A 74 -8.86 8.76 39.00
C GLN A 74 -8.70 7.99 40.32
N ASN A 75 -7.62 7.23 40.48
CA ASN A 75 -7.20 6.62 41.75
C ASN A 75 -6.12 7.46 42.42
#